data_AF-A0A4R2JL37-F1
#
_entry.id   AF-A0A4R2JL37-F1
#
_cell.length_a   1.000
_cell.length_b   1.000
_cell.length_c   1.000
_cell.angle_alpha   90.00
_cell.angle_beta   90.00
_cell.angle_gamma   90.00
#
_symmetry.space_group_name_H-M   'P 1'
#
loop_
_entity.id
_entity.type
_entity.pdbx_description
1 polymer ?
#
loop_
_entity_poly.entity_id
_entity_poly.type
_entity_poly.pdbx_seq_one_letter_code
_entity_poly.pdbx_strand_id
1 'polypeptide(L)'
;MAEPDVAAPRWESLRELVRRRRRSLARHTGIQYWLRVRGYYILAGFVALFGFNWVFIGGQVAYNVTVQIDSPWDTRIPLLALPLSLSGWLVVTGFAGAVAGYVVTEVTDNRNVRALRGRSTTRRIGPIPRLDRLQYSRHGFEIPHYFAIRFVLRHDGSWKIAQDHWEIIVEKFLTAREADRTRGSKQAMWEAVLEAAYVLDGMSGRCPRCGRDTDEETGTDA
;
A
#
# COMPACT_ATOMS: atom_id res chain seq x y z
N MET A 1 41.16 13.94 -5.32
CA MET A 1 39.76 13.52 -5.53
C MET A 1 38.96 14.18 -4.42
N ALA A 2 38.17 15.22 -4.75
CA ALA A 2 37.43 15.99 -3.74
C ALA A 2 36.31 15.12 -3.18
N GLU A 3 36.29 14.92 -1.87
CA GLU A 3 35.23 14.20 -1.17
C GLU A 3 33.94 15.04 -1.25
N PRO A 4 32.85 14.54 -1.84
CA PRO A 4 31.60 15.29 -1.90
C PRO A 4 31.06 15.49 -0.48
N ASP A 5 30.99 16.75 -0.04
CA ASP A 5 30.53 17.15 1.29
C ASP A 5 28.99 17.01 1.38
N VAL A 6 28.52 15.77 1.48
CA VAL A 6 27.11 15.44 1.67
C VAL A 6 26.86 15.25 3.17
N ALA A 7 26.54 16.33 3.87
CA ALA A 7 26.30 16.30 5.32
C ALA A 7 25.14 15.36 5.70
N ALA A 8 25.43 14.32 6.49
CA ALA A 8 24.41 13.41 7.00
C ALA A 8 23.54 14.09 8.08
N PRO A 9 22.23 13.81 8.14
CA PRO A 9 21.33 14.43 9.11
C PRO A 9 21.63 13.96 10.53
N ARG A 10 21.79 14.92 11.45
CA ARG A 10 22.36 14.69 12.79
C ARG A 10 21.39 14.06 13.81
N TRP A 11 20.06 14.26 13.72
CA TRP A 11 19.07 13.66 14.66
C TRP A 11 17.67 13.52 14.04
N GLU A 12 16.98 12.39 14.27
CA GLU A 12 15.59 12.19 13.82
C GLU A 12 14.60 12.72 14.85
N SER A 13 13.65 13.55 14.40
CA SER A 13 12.53 13.98 15.26
C SER A 13 11.51 12.85 15.41
N LEU A 14 10.83 12.78 16.56
CA LEU A 14 9.72 11.82 16.81
C LEU A 14 8.63 11.89 15.72
N ARG A 15 8.49 13.03 15.04
CA ARG A 15 7.56 13.21 13.91
C ARG A 15 7.96 12.35 12.69
N GLU A 16 9.26 12.11 12.48
CA GLU A 16 9.73 11.27 11.38
C GLU A 16 9.48 9.78 11.65
N LEU A 17 9.61 9.34 12.91
CA LEU A 17 9.22 7.98 13.34
C LEU A 17 7.71 7.75 13.19
N VAL A 18 6.88 8.71 13.60
CA VAL A 18 5.42 8.64 13.43
C VAL A 18 5.04 8.67 11.95
N ARG A 19 5.72 9.48 11.13
CA ARG A 19 5.51 9.53 9.68
C ARG A 19 5.95 8.24 8.98
N ARG A 20 7.03 7.59 9.43
CA ARG A 20 7.49 6.27 8.96
C ARG A 20 6.46 5.19 9.26
N ARG A 21 5.92 5.19 10.48
CA ARG A 21 4.84 4.27 10.89
C ARG A 21 3.54 4.53 10.13
N ARG A 22 3.16 5.79 9.93
CA ARG A 22 1.99 6.17 9.10
C ARG A 22 2.17 5.76 7.64
N ARG A 23 3.37 5.80 7.08
CA ARG A 23 3.63 5.41 5.68
C ARG A 23 3.68 3.89 5.46
N SER A 24 4.10 3.12 6.46
CA SER A 24 3.92 1.66 6.46
C SER A 24 2.43 1.28 6.40
N LEU A 25 1.57 2.05 7.07
CA LEU A 25 0.10 1.91 6.98
C LEU A 25 -0.49 2.49 5.69
N ALA A 26 0.13 3.54 5.13
CA ALA A 26 -0.31 4.15 3.86
C ALA A 26 0.03 3.29 2.62
N ARG A 27 0.84 2.23 2.75
CA ARG A 27 1.00 1.22 1.67
C ARG A 27 -0.20 0.27 1.57
N HIS A 28 -1.21 0.43 2.43
CA HIS A 28 -2.52 -0.23 2.35
C HIS A 28 -3.65 0.73 1.94
N THR A 29 -3.34 1.87 1.29
CA THR A 29 -4.37 2.77 0.73
C THR A 29 -4.88 2.22 -0.62
N GLY A 30 -5.99 1.50 -0.71
CA GLY A 30 -6.91 1.11 0.34
C GLY A 30 -8.33 1.23 -0.17
N ILE A 31 -9.02 0.10 -0.24
CA ILE A 31 -10.44 0.01 -0.60
C ILE A 31 -11.30 0.98 0.24
N GLN A 32 -10.83 1.35 1.45
CA GLN A 32 -11.47 2.35 2.31
C GLN A 32 -11.42 3.78 1.77
N TYR A 33 -10.34 4.20 1.08
CA TYR A 33 -10.30 5.51 0.42
C TYR A 33 -11.25 5.53 -0.78
N TRP A 34 -11.27 4.45 -1.57
CA TRP A 34 -12.21 4.31 -2.68
C TRP A 34 -13.68 4.27 -2.22
N LEU A 35 -13.99 3.49 -1.17
CA LEU A 35 -15.34 3.44 -0.58
C LEU A 35 -15.76 4.80 -0.01
N ARG A 36 -14.86 5.50 0.67
CA ARG A 36 -15.18 6.79 1.32
C ARG A 36 -15.31 7.92 0.31
N VAL A 37 -14.49 7.94 -0.75
CA VAL A 37 -14.51 9.03 -1.74
C VAL A 37 -15.48 8.75 -2.89
N ARG A 38 -15.55 7.53 -3.43
CA ARG A 38 -16.45 7.20 -4.57
C ARG A 38 -17.74 6.52 -4.13
N GLY A 39 -17.68 5.62 -3.16
CA GLY A 39 -18.86 4.90 -2.66
C GLY A 39 -19.92 5.82 -2.06
N TYR A 40 -19.51 6.90 -1.41
CA TYR A 40 -20.43 7.89 -0.85
C TYR A 40 -21.31 8.55 -1.92
N TYR A 41 -20.77 8.93 -3.07
CA TYR A 41 -21.55 9.54 -4.16
C TYR A 41 -22.56 8.57 -4.76
N ILE A 42 -22.16 7.29 -4.93
CA ILE A 42 -23.05 6.25 -5.44
C ILE A 42 -24.22 6.02 -4.46
N LEU A 43 -23.92 5.91 -3.16
CA LEU A 43 -24.93 5.75 -2.12
C LEU A 43 -25.87 6.96 -2.05
N ALA A 44 -25.33 8.18 -2.12
CA ALA A 44 -26.13 9.40 -2.13
C ALA A 44 -27.07 9.46 -3.34
N GLY A 45 -26.59 9.08 -4.54
CA GLY A 45 -27.40 8.98 -5.74
C GLY A 45 -28.53 7.95 -5.60
N PHE A 46 -28.24 6.79 -5.01
CA PHE A 46 -29.26 5.76 -4.75
C PHE A 46 -30.32 6.22 -3.76
N VAL A 47 -29.93 6.84 -2.64
CA VAL A 47 -30.87 7.40 -1.65
C VAL A 47 -31.75 8.48 -2.27
N ALA A 48 -31.17 9.36 -3.11
CA ALA A 48 -31.94 10.38 -3.82
C ALA A 48 -32.95 9.77 -4.80
N LEU A 49 -32.54 8.76 -5.58
CA LEU A 49 -33.41 8.06 -6.52
C LEU A 49 -34.56 7.34 -5.80
N PHE A 50 -34.26 6.69 -4.67
CA PHE A 50 -35.24 6.01 -3.84
C PHE A 50 -36.22 6.99 -3.20
N GLY A 51 -35.72 8.10 -2.64
CA GLY A 51 -36.56 9.16 -2.07
C GLY A 51 -37.48 9.81 -3.11
N PHE A 52 -36.97 10.02 -4.33
CA PHE A 52 -37.80 10.50 -5.44
C PHE A 52 -38.93 9.50 -5.73
N ASN A 53 -38.61 8.23 -5.94
CA ASN A 53 -39.63 7.20 -6.20
C ASN A 53 -40.63 7.01 -5.06
N TRP A 54 -40.18 7.14 -3.80
CA TRP A 54 -41.05 7.11 -2.62
C TRP A 54 -42.15 8.17 -2.72
N VAL A 55 -41.78 9.41 -3.07
CA VAL A 55 -42.72 10.54 -3.14
C VAL A 55 -43.73 10.36 -4.27
N PHE A 56 -43.32 9.83 -5.42
CA PHE A 56 -44.20 9.73 -6.60
C PHE A 56 -45.03 8.45 -6.68
N ILE A 57 -44.47 7.29 -6.30
CA ILE A 57 -45.09 5.97 -6.50
C ILE A 57 -45.58 5.37 -5.16
N GLY A 58 -45.09 5.92 -4.04
CA GLY A 58 -45.39 5.45 -2.69
C GLY A 58 -44.29 4.53 -2.16
N GLY A 59 -43.96 4.68 -0.87
CA GLY A 59 -42.82 3.99 -0.25
C GLY A 59 -42.88 2.47 -0.33
N GLN A 60 -44.06 1.87 -0.21
CA GLN A 60 -44.22 0.41 -0.24
C GLN A 60 -43.99 -0.16 -1.65
N VAL A 61 -44.49 0.52 -2.69
CA VAL A 61 -44.26 0.11 -4.08
C VAL A 61 -42.79 0.33 -4.47
N ALA A 62 -42.21 1.47 -4.10
CA ALA A 62 -40.80 1.75 -4.33
C ALA A 62 -39.90 0.71 -3.65
N TYR A 63 -40.21 0.31 -2.42
CA TYR A 63 -39.51 -0.76 -1.71
C TYR A 63 -39.63 -2.08 -2.45
N ASN A 64 -40.85 -2.54 -2.76
CA ASN A 64 -41.09 -3.82 -3.45
C ASN A 64 -40.37 -3.93 -4.80
N VAL A 65 -40.37 -2.85 -5.59
CA VAL A 65 -39.65 -2.80 -6.88
C VAL A 65 -38.13 -2.82 -6.67
N THR A 66 -37.62 -2.13 -5.64
CA THR A 66 -36.19 -2.12 -5.31
C THR A 66 -35.69 -3.51 -4.90
N VAL A 67 -36.49 -4.25 -4.13
CA VAL A 67 -36.20 -5.65 -3.73
C VAL A 67 -36.65 -6.68 -4.77
N GLN A 68 -37.15 -6.25 -5.92
CA GLN A 68 -37.59 -7.09 -7.05
C GLN A 68 -38.72 -8.08 -6.71
N ILE A 69 -39.56 -7.76 -5.73
CA ILE A 69 -40.80 -8.52 -5.46
C ILE A 69 -41.83 -8.23 -6.55
N ASP A 70 -41.98 -6.95 -6.90
CA ASP A 70 -42.91 -6.49 -7.92
C ASP A 70 -42.17 -6.10 -9.20
N SER A 71 -42.79 -6.39 -10.34
CA SER A 71 -42.30 -5.98 -11.65
C SER A 71 -42.43 -4.46 -11.81
N PRO A 72 -41.41 -3.75 -12.34
CA PRO A 72 -41.52 -2.32 -12.61
C PRO A 72 -42.65 -1.99 -13.62
N TRP A 73 -43.08 -2.97 -14.43
CA TRP A 73 -44.16 -2.82 -15.41
C TRP A 73 -45.56 -2.75 -14.80
N ASP A 74 -45.74 -3.23 -13.57
CA ASP A 74 -47.03 -3.19 -12.87
C ASP A 74 -47.25 -1.88 -12.10
N THR A 75 -46.29 -0.95 -12.18
CA THR A 75 -46.39 0.36 -11.53
C THR A 75 -47.07 1.41 -12.41
N ARG A 76 -47.64 2.45 -11.78
CA ARG A 76 -48.29 3.56 -12.48
C ARG A 76 -47.37 4.29 -13.47
N ILE A 77 -46.06 4.32 -13.19
CA ILE A 77 -45.07 5.04 -14.00
C ILE A 77 -43.84 4.13 -14.20
N PRO A 78 -43.88 3.20 -15.17
CA PRO A 78 -42.84 2.20 -15.38
C PRO A 78 -41.45 2.80 -15.64
N LEU A 79 -41.40 3.96 -16.31
CA LEU A 79 -40.16 4.67 -16.64
C LEU A 79 -39.39 5.14 -15.40
N LEU A 80 -40.06 5.44 -14.29
CA LEU A 80 -39.42 5.84 -13.03
C LEU A 80 -39.00 4.62 -12.20
N ALA A 81 -39.78 3.55 -12.27
CA ALA A 81 -39.53 2.30 -11.55
C ALA A 81 -38.34 1.49 -12.14
N LEU A 82 -38.10 1.62 -13.45
CA LEU A 82 -37.02 0.93 -14.18
C LEU A 82 -35.62 1.19 -13.62
N PRO A 83 -35.12 2.45 -13.51
CA PRO A 83 -33.79 2.71 -12.96
C PRO A 83 -33.68 2.28 -11.50
N LEU A 84 -34.78 2.34 -10.75
CA LEU A 84 -34.82 1.90 -9.35
C LEU A 84 -34.61 0.39 -9.23
N SER A 85 -35.33 -0.42 -10.03
CA SER A 85 -35.18 -1.87 -10.08
C SER A 85 -33.76 -2.29 -10.49
N LEU A 86 -33.20 -1.62 -11.51
CA LEU A 86 -31.83 -1.87 -11.98
C LEU A 86 -30.80 -1.53 -10.90
N SER A 87 -31.01 -0.42 -10.18
CA SER A 87 -30.13 0.02 -9.10
C SER A 87 -30.15 -0.94 -7.91
N GLY A 88 -31.30 -1.53 -7.56
CA GLY A 88 -31.41 -2.55 -6.52
C GLY A 88 -30.49 -3.75 -6.81
N TRP A 89 -30.48 -4.23 -8.06
CA TRP A 89 -29.59 -5.32 -8.48
C TRP A 89 -28.11 -4.93 -8.43
N LEU A 90 -27.77 -3.72 -8.88
CA LEU A 90 -26.40 -3.21 -8.87
C LEU A 90 -25.87 -3.03 -7.45
N VAL A 91 -26.71 -2.62 -6.50
CA VAL A 91 -26.33 -2.51 -5.10
C VAL A 91 -25.99 -3.88 -4.52
N VAL A 92 -26.83 -4.90 -4.77
CA VAL A 92 -26.59 -6.26 -4.27
C VAL A 92 -25.32 -6.85 -4.86
N THR A 93 -25.15 -6.77 -6.18
CA THR A 93 -23.96 -7.30 -6.87
C THR A 93 -22.70 -6.51 -6.54
N GLY A 94 -22.79 -5.19 -6.44
CA GLY A 94 -21.69 -4.33 -6.02
C GLY A 94 -21.26 -4.59 -4.58
N PHE A 95 -22.21 -4.77 -3.65
CA PHE A 95 -21.91 -5.11 -2.27
C PHE A 95 -21.31 -6.51 -2.15
N ALA A 96 -21.90 -7.51 -2.81
CA ALA A 96 -21.37 -8.87 -2.84
C ALA A 96 -19.95 -8.91 -3.44
N GLY A 97 -19.71 -8.18 -4.54
CA GLY A 97 -18.39 -8.04 -5.15
C GLY A 97 -17.39 -7.32 -4.25
N ALA A 98 -17.82 -6.28 -3.53
CA ALA A 98 -16.98 -5.56 -2.58
C ALA A 98 -16.65 -6.43 -1.35
N VAL A 99 -17.61 -7.18 -0.82
CA VAL A 99 -17.38 -8.14 0.29
C VAL A 99 -16.50 -9.29 -0.18
N ALA A 100 -16.75 -9.86 -1.36
CA ALA A 100 -15.90 -10.90 -1.94
C ALA A 100 -14.48 -10.38 -2.18
N GLY A 101 -14.33 -9.19 -2.74
CA GLY A 101 -13.04 -8.52 -2.91
C GLY A 101 -12.35 -8.22 -1.58
N TYR A 102 -13.09 -7.77 -0.57
CA TYR A 102 -12.59 -7.54 0.78
C TYR A 102 -12.19 -8.85 1.45
N VAL A 103 -12.97 -9.93 1.34
CA VAL A 103 -12.62 -11.24 1.90
C VAL A 103 -11.46 -11.86 1.14
N VAL A 104 -11.37 -11.71 -0.18
CA VAL A 104 -10.21 -12.20 -0.96
C VAL A 104 -8.97 -11.39 -0.64
N THR A 105 -9.06 -10.07 -0.53
CA THR A 105 -7.94 -9.23 -0.11
C THR A 105 -7.58 -9.47 1.34
N GLU A 106 -8.53 -9.63 2.25
CA GLU A 106 -8.30 -9.97 3.66
C GLU A 106 -7.78 -11.40 3.79
N VAL A 107 -8.21 -12.37 2.99
CA VAL A 107 -7.65 -13.73 2.99
C VAL A 107 -6.27 -13.70 2.35
N THR A 108 -6.01 -12.90 1.33
CA THR A 108 -4.67 -12.78 0.74
C THR A 108 -3.73 -12.02 1.67
N ASP A 109 -4.17 -10.93 2.29
CA ASP A 109 -3.45 -10.18 3.31
C ASP A 109 -3.33 -10.97 4.59
N ASN A 110 -4.35 -11.67 5.09
CA ASN A 110 -4.23 -12.54 6.27
C ASN A 110 -3.50 -13.83 5.94
N ARG A 111 -3.46 -14.34 4.71
CA ARG A 111 -2.65 -15.50 4.36
C ARG A 111 -1.21 -15.09 4.15
N ASN A 112 -0.95 -13.90 3.63
CA ASN A 112 0.39 -13.28 3.65
C ASN A 112 0.79 -12.96 5.09
N VAL A 113 -0.03 -12.25 5.86
CA VAL A 113 0.18 -11.85 7.26
C VAL A 113 0.14 -13.03 8.21
N ARG A 114 -0.59 -14.14 7.99
CA ARG A 114 -0.51 -15.40 8.78
C ARG A 114 0.54 -16.36 8.26
N ALA A 115 0.91 -16.34 6.98
CA ALA A 115 2.16 -16.97 6.53
C ALA A 115 3.37 -16.25 7.15
N LEU A 116 3.28 -14.93 7.37
CA LEU A 116 4.26 -14.08 8.05
C LEU A 116 4.13 -14.14 9.60
N ARG A 117 2.93 -14.18 10.19
CA ARG A 117 2.67 -14.21 11.66
C ARG A 117 2.62 -15.61 12.25
N GLY A 118 2.08 -16.60 11.53
CA GLY A 118 2.17 -18.01 11.91
C GLY A 118 3.60 -18.57 11.78
N ARG A 119 4.51 -17.81 11.15
CA ARG A 119 5.97 -18.02 11.17
C ARG A 119 6.72 -17.15 12.18
N SER A 120 6.12 -16.04 12.61
CA SER A 120 6.66 -15.12 13.60
C SER A 120 6.36 -15.63 15.01
N THR A 121 7.00 -16.72 15.38
CA THR A 121 7.34 -16.94 16.78
C THR A 121 8.41 -15.91 17.13
N THR A 122 7.96 -14.71 17.51
CA THR A 122 8.66 -13.66 18.26
C THR A 122 10.19 -13.81 18.42
N ARG A 123 10.95 -13.70 17.33
CA ARG A 123 12.38 -13.37 17.40
C ARG A 123 12.52 -11.99 16.79
N ARG A 124 12.50 -10.96 17.64
CA ARG A 124 12.64 -9.55 17.25
C ARG A 124 13.80 -9.41 16.27
N ILE A 125 13.49 -9.31 14.98
CA ILE A 125 14.44 -8.85 13.98
C ILE A 125 14.71 -7.38 14.35
N GLY A 126 15.97 -7.03 14.57
CA GLY A 126 16.35 -5.69 15.00
C GLY A 126 15.93 -4.62 13.98
N PRO A 127 15.96 -3.33 14.35
CA PRO A 127 15.71 -2.25 13.40
C PRO A 127 16.70 -2.34 12.22
N ILE A 128 16.19 -2.21 10.99
CA ILE A 128 17.02 -2.14 9.78
C ILE A 128 18.06 -1.02 9.96
N PRO A 129 19.35 -1.28 9.68
CA PRO A 129 20.40 -0.29 9.89
C PRO A 129 20.19 0.94 9.00
N ARG A 130 20.42 2.11 9.59
CA ARG A 130 20.32 3.40 8.89
C ARG A 130 21.56 3.62 8.01
N LEU A 131 21.33 4.17 6.82
CA LEU A 131 22.32 4.37 5.78
C LEU A 131 23.45 5.31 6.24
N ASP A 132 23.13 6.32 7.05
CA ASP A 132 24.12 7.23 7.66
C ASP A 132 25.12 6.47 8.55
N ARG A 133 24.64 5.46 9.28
CA ARG A 133 25.50 4.62 10.11
C ARG A 133 26.35 3.66 9.28
N LEU A 134 25.85 3.24 8.11
CA LEU A 134 26.58 2.39 7.18
C LEU A 134 27.75 3.10 6.49
N GLN A 135 27.88 4.42 6.65
CA GLN A 135 29.04 5.18 6.15
C GLN A 135 30.30 4.99 7.02
N TYR A 136 30.14 4.70 8.31
CA TYR A 136 31.25 4.64 9.26
C TYR A 136 31.68 3.20 9.52
N SER A 137 32.99 2.93 9.46
CA SER A 137 33.63 1.60 9.59
C SER A 137 33.25 0.78 10.83
N ARG A 138 32.52 1.34 11.81
CA ARG A 138 31.99 0.65 13.00
C ARG A 138 30.51 0.29 12.90
N HIS A 139 29.95 0.09 11.70
CA HIS A 139 28.56 -0.37 11.54
C HIS A 139 28.36 -1.86 11.82
N GLY A 140 29.44 -2.62 11.95
CA GLY A 140 29.39 -4.05 12.15
C GLY A 140 29.24 -4.81 10.85
N PHE A 141 28.58 -4.27 9.80
CA PHE A 141 28.35 -4.82 8.44
C PHE A 141 29.59 -4.91 7.53
N GLU A 142 29.68 -5.89 6.62
CA GLU A 142 30.71 -5.94 5.55
C GLU A 142 30.15 -5.33 4.26
N ILE A 143 30.18 -4.01 4.15
CA ILE A 143 29.53 -3.28 3.05
C ILE A 143 30.60 -2.68 2.11
N PRO A 144 30.34 -2.60 0.79
CA PRO A 144 31.23 -1.91 -0.14
C PRO A 144 31.59 -0.50 0.33
N HIS A 145 32.85 -0.11 0.12
CA HIS A 145 33.32 1.21 0.54
C HIS A 145 32.50 2.31 -0.16
N TYR A 146 32.15 3.35 0.60
CA TYR A 146 31.34 4.48 0.13
C TYR A 146 29.96 4.09 -0.42
N PHE A 147 29.44 2.89 -0.13
CA PHE A 147 28.12 2.46 -0.57
C PHE A 147 27.04 3.49 -0.22
N ALA A 148 26.99 3.92 1.05
CA ALA A 148 25.98 4.87 1.53
C ALA A 148 26.00 6.17 0.72
N ILE A 149 27.19 6.75 0.50
CA ILE A 149 27.35 8.00 -0.27
C ILE A 149 26.94 7.79 -1.73
N ARG A 150 27.43 6.72 -2.38
CA ARG A 150 27.05 6.41 -3.77
C ARG A 150 25.56 6.18 -3.92
N PHE A 151 24.95 5.50 -2.95
CA PHE A 151 23.51 5.27 -2.94
C PHE A 151 22.73 6.58 -2.78
N VAL A 152 23.18 7.49 -1.94
CA VAL A 152 22.58 8.83 -1.76
C VAL A 152 22.73 9.69 -3.01
N LEU A 153 23.88 9.63 -3.68
CA LEU A 153 24.11 10.35 -4.94
C LEU A 153 23.16 9.89 -6.06
N ARG A 154 22.71 8.63 -6.05
CA ARG A 154 21.65 8.14 -6.97
C ARG A 154 20.26 8.71 -6.68
N HIS A 155 20.12 9.45 -5.58
CA HIS A 155 18.89 10.13 -5.15
C HIS A 155 19.13 11.64 -5.05
N ASP A 156 19.97 12.19 -5.93
CA ASP A 156 20.27 13.63 -6.01
C ASP A 156 20.80 14.22 -4.69
N GLY A 157 21.54 13.42 -3.91
CA GLY A 157 22.06 13.84 -2.61
C GLY A 157 21.04 13.76 -1.47
N SER A 158 19.81 13.31 -1.74
CA SER A 158 18.74 13.22 -0.75
C SER A 158 18.90 11.98 0.14
N TRP A 159 19.58 12.15 1.28
CA TRP A 159 19.69 11.14 2.33
C TRP A 159 18.35 10.57 2.77
N LYS A 160 17.30 11.40 2.77
CA LYS A 160 15.96 11.01 3.19
C LYS A 160 15.32 10.01 2.22
N ILE A 161 15.35 10.31 0.92
CA ILE A 161 14.77 9.43 -0.10
C ILE A 161 15.62 8.16 -0.21
N ALA A 162 16.95 8.28 -0.15
CA ALA A 162 17.85 7.15 -0.14
C ALA A 162 17.60 6.23 1.06
N GLN A 163 17.43 6.76 2.27
CA GLN A 163 17.10 5.96 3.46
C GLN A 163 15.76 5.22 3.29
N ASP A 164 14.73 5.90 2.78
CA ASP A 164 13.41 5.28 2.55
C ASP A 164 13.51 4.13 1.54
N HIS A 165 14.25 4.30 0.44
CA HIS A 165 14.44 3.27 -0.58
C HIS A 165 15.31 2.11 -0.10
N TRP A 166 16.33 2.40 0.70
CA TRP A 166 17.19 1.40 1.33
C TRP A 166 16.39 0.44 2.20
N GLU A 167 15.55 0.97 3.08
CA GLU A 167 14.73 0.14 3.97
C GLU A 167 13.78 -0.77 3.21
N ILE A 168 13.14 -0.24 2.16
CA ILE A 168 12.24 -1.01 1.29
C ILE A 168 12.99 -2.17 0.62
N ILE A 169 14.23 -1.96 0.19
CA ILE A 169 15.00 -2.98 -0.51
C ILE A 169 15.45 -4.05 0.50
N VAL A 170 16.03 -3.67 1.63
CA VAL A 170 16.45 -4.63 2.68
C VAL A 170 15.27 -5.45 3.19
N GLU A 171 14.09 -4.84 3.37
CA GLU A 171 12.86 -5.54 3.75
C GLU A 171 12.46 -6.62 2.73
N LYS A 172 12.63 -6.35 1.42
CA LYS A 172 12.39 -7.37 0.38
C LYS A 172 13.36 -8.53 0.47
N PHE A 173 14.65 -8.27 0.70
CA PHE A 173 15.65 -9.33 0.87
C PHE A 173 15.39 -10.16 2.14
N LEU A 174 15.02 -9.51 3.24
CA LEU A 174 14.60 -10.20 4.47
C LEU A 174 13.41 -11.13 4.22
N THR A 175 12.38 -10.62 3.54
CA THR A 175 11.14 -11.37 3.27
C THR A 175 11.37 -12.52 2.29
N ALA A 176 12.18 -12.32 1.26
CA ALA A 176 12.53 -13.35 0.28
C ALA A 176 13.28 -14.52 0.93
N ARG A 177 14.10 -14.23 1.95
CA ARG A 177 14.98 -15.20 2.61
C ARG A 177 14.40 -15.84 3.87
N GLU A 178 13.34 -15.28 4.44
CA GLU A 178 12.62 -15.85 5.59
C GLU A 178 11.94 -17.21 5.27
N ALA A 179 11.96 -17.62 4.00
CA ALA A 179 11.70 -19.00 3.57
C ALA A 179 12.76 -19.99 4.11
N ASP A 180 14.00 -19.55 4.34
CA ASP A 180 15.12 -20.34 4.88
C ASP A 180 15.25 -20.14 6.41
N ARG A 181 14.33 -20.78 7.14
CA ARG A 181 14.02 -20.56 8.57
C ARG A 181 15.11 -20.99 9.57
N THR A 182 16.28 -21.44 9.13
CA THR A 182 17.27 -22.08 10.03
C THR A 182 18.25 -21.09 10.68
N ARG A 183 18.39 -19.88 10.16
CA ARG A 183 19.37 -18.88 10.63
C ARG A 183 18.75 -17.89 11.63
N GLY A 184 19.52 -17.49 12.65
CA GLY A 184 19.07 -16.53 13.67
C GLY A 184 18.76 -15.14 13.07
N SER A 185 17.85 -14.39 13.69
CA SER A 185 17.36 -13.10 13.20
C SER A 185 18.47 -12.06 12.91
N LYS A 186 19.55 -12.07 13.70
CA LYS A 186 20.72 -11.21 13.50
C LYS A 186 21.47 -11.58 12.21
N GLN A 187 21.58 -12.88 11.92
CA GLN A 187 22.24 -13.40 10.73
C GLN A 187 21.40 -13.14 9.47
N ALA A 188 20.07 -13.29 9.57
CA ALA A 188 19.17 -12.94 8.47
C ALA A 188 19.25 -11.45 8.11
N MET A 189 19.28 -10.56 9.12
CA MET A 189 19.50 -9.13 8.92
C MET A 189 20.87 -8.84 8.32
N TRP A 190 21.92 -9.50 8.82
CA TRP A 190 23.27 -9.40 8.29
C TRP A 190 23.32 -9.68 6.80
N GLU A 191 22.82 -10.85 6.41
CA GLU A 191 22.88 -11.34 5.05
C GLU A 191 22.00 -10.50 4.12
N ALA A 192 20.80 -10.11 4.56
CA ALA A 192 19.92 -9.25 3.76
C ALA A 192 20.54 -7.86 3.51
N VAL A 193 21.19 -7.27 4.50
CA VAL A 193 21.89 -5.98 4.36
C VAL A 193 23.09 -6.12 3.42
N LEU A 194 23.87 -7.18 3.60
CA LEU A 194 25.02 -7.48 2.75
C LEU A 194 24.60 -7.63 1.29
N GLU A 195 23.65 -8.53 1.01
CA GLU A 195 23.18 -8.79 -0.35
C GLU A 195 22.53 -7.57 -0.98
N ALA A 196 21.66 -6.87 -0.26
CA ALA A 196 21.06 -5.65 -0.75
C ALA A 196 22.14 -4.63 -1.12
N ALA A 197 23.15 -4.44 -0.27
CA ALA A 197 24.22 -3.49 -0.54
C ALA A 197 25.06 -3.88 -1.77
N TYR A 198 25.49 -5.13 -1.89
CA TYR A 198 26.29 -5.58 -3.05
C TYR A 198 25.51 -5.54 -4.37
N VAL A 199 24.24 -5.98 -4.35
CA VAL A 199 23.37 -5.90 -5.53
C VAL A 199 23.18 -4.44 -5.94
N LEU A 200 22.93 -3.55 -4.99
CA LEU A 200 22.80 -2.11 -5.24
C LEU A 200 24.12 -1.46 -5.65
N ASP A 201 25.26 -1.98 -5.21
CA ASP A 201 26.58 -1.44 -5.56
C ASP A 201 26.94 -1.75 -7.01
N GLY A 202 26.68 -2.98 -7.46
CA GLY A 202 26.92 -3.44 -8.82
C GLY A 202 25.97 -2.84 -9.87
N MET A 203 24.86 -2.24 -9.45
CA MET A 203 23.94 -1.57 -10.37
C MET A 203 24.47 -0.20 -10.81
N SER A 204 24.66 -0.04 -12.12
CA SER A 204 24.87 1.27 -12.75
C SER A 204 23.52 1.97 -12.99
N GLY A 205 23.42 3.26 -12.65
CA GLY A 205 22.24 4.09 -12.97
C GLY A 205 21.39 4.50 -11.77
N ARG A 206 20.15 4.94 -12.06
CA ARG A 206 19.17 5.42 -11.06
C ARG A 206 18.69 4.29 -10.17
N CYS A 207 18.28 4.63 -8.95
CA CYS A 207 17.66 3.67 -8.04
C CYS A 207 16.43 3.02 -8.69
N PRO A 208 16.24 1.68 -8.61
CA PRO A 208 15.09 0.97 -9.19
C PRO A 208 13.72 1.39 -8.65
N ARG A 209 13.70 2.19 -7.59
CA ARG A 209 12.51 2.83 -7.03
C ARG A 209 12.26 4.20 -7.64
N CYS A 210 13.27 5.07 -7.70
CA CYS A 210 13.13 6.40 -8.30
C CYS A 210 12.64 6.35 -9.75
N GLY A 211 13.04 5.35 -10.54
CA GLY A 211 12.56 5.23 -11.93
C GLY A 211 11.07 4.88 -12.04
N ARG A 212 10.53 4.09 -11.11
CA ARG A 212 9.11 3.68 -11.14
C ARG A 212 8.15 4.82 -10.77
N ASP A 213 8.56 5.67 -9.83
CA ASP A 213 7.72 6.77 -9.37
C ASP A 213 7.57 7.86 -10.46
N THR A 214 8.60 8.07 -11.29
CA THR A 214 8.53 8.98 -12.46
C THR A 214 7.61 8.46 -13.57
N ASP A 215 7.52 7.14 -13.75
CA ASP A 215 6.67 6.53 -14.78
C ASP A 215 5.18 6.50 -14.37
N GLU A 216 4.90 6.38 -13.06
CA GLU A 216 3.52 6.48 -12.51
C GLU A 216 2.98 7.93 -12.56
N GLU A 217 3.81 8.95 -12.34
CA GLU A 217 3.37 10.35 -12.44
C GLU A 217 3.15 10.81 -13.89
N THR A 218 3.89 10.29 -14.86
CA THR A 218 3.73 10.66 -16.28
C THR A 218 2.62 9.90 -17.01
N GLY A 219 2.10 8.82 -16.43
CA GLY A 219 1.01 8.01 -17.02
C GLY A 219 -0.42 8.50 -16.75
N THR A 220 -0.61 9.64 -16.08
CA THR A 220 -1.95 10.14 -15.70
C THR A 220 -2.49 11.24 -16.64
N ASP A 221 -1.70 11.69 -17.62
CA ASP A 221 -2.07 12.76 -18.57
C ASP A 221 -2.13 12.29 -20.04
N ALA A 222 -2.60 11.07 -20.29
CA ALA A 222 -2.91 10.57 -21.64
C ALA A 222 -4.35 10.05 -21.75
#